data_AF-A0A5C5Z640-F1
#
_entry.id   AF-A0A5C5Z640-F1
#
_cell.length_a   1.000
_cell.length_b   1.000
_cell.length_c   1.000
_cell.angle_alpha   90.00
_cell.angle_beta   90.00
_cell.angle_gamma   90.00
#
_symmetry.space_group_name_H-M   'P 1'
#
loop_
_entity.id
_entity.type
_entity.pdbx_description
1 polymer ?
#
loop_
_entity_poly.entity_id
_entity_poly.type
_entity_poly.pdbx_seq_one_letter_code
_entity_poly.pdbx_strand_id
1 'polypeptide(L)' 'MDDPIASLRYRWVINNHYKLIEPSARMVGEHPQLYNLKNDPNEETDLAMLKPDLVDELADHLRADPFWKNAAIPHPVGSN' A
#
# COMPACT_ATOMS: atom_id res chain seq x y z
N MET A 1 -0.24 9.56 22.58
CA MET A 1 0.62 10.08 21.50
C MET A 1 0.03 9.56 20.22
N ASP A 2 -0.50 10.43 19.38
CA ASP A 2 -1.13 10.13 18.09
C ASP A 2 -0.33 9.08 17.33
N ASP A 3 -0.93 7.92 17.05
CA ASP A 3 -0.43 6.95 16.08
C ASP A 3 -0.50 7.61 14.69
N PRO A 4 0.61 8.16 14.15
CA PRO A 4 0.55 8.90 12.89
C PRO A 4 0.22 7.98 11.71
N ILE A 5 0.31 6.66 11.93
CA ILE A 5 0.10 5.62 10.93
C ILE A 5 -1.37 5.18 10.86
N ALA A 6 -2.16 5.37 11.92
CA ALA A 6 -3.58 5.02 11.93
C ALA A 6 -4.45 5.93 11.05
N SER A 7 -3.92 7.12 10.70
CA SER A 7 -4.54 8.10 9.81
C SER A 7 -4.13 7.94 8.34
N LEU A 8 -3.19 7.02 8.03
CA LEU A 8 -2.74 6.79 6.66
C LEU A 8 -3.80 6.00 5.88
N ARG A 9 -4.49 6.73 5.00
CA ARG A 9 -5.51 6.22 4.10
C ARG A 9 -4.95 5.27 3.04
N TYR A 10 -3.71 5.49 2.63
CA TYR A 10 -3.03 4.76 1.57
C TYR A 10 -1.69 4.25 2.05
N ARG A 11 -1.32 3.04 1.62
CA ARG A 11 0.01 2.45 1.78
C ARG A 11 0.65 2.38 0.40
N TRP A 12 1.97 2.51 0.34
CA TRP A 12 2.68 2.30 -0.91
C TRP A 12 4.00 1.59 -0.68
N VAL A 13 4.39 0.79 -1.66
CA VAL A 13 5.71 0.16 -1.73
C VAL A 13 6.32 0.50 -3.09
N ILE A 14 7.61 0.80 -3.07
CA ILE A 14 8.40 0.95 -4.29
C ILE A 14 9.40 -0.18 -4.28
N ASN A 15 9.26 -1.10 -5.23
CA ASN A 15 10.23 -2.18 -5.43
C ASN A 15 10.87 -2.01 -6.80
N ASN A 16 12.18 -1.79 -6.80
CA ASN A 16 13.00 -1.61 -7.98
C ASN A 16 12.56 -0.42 -8.86
N HIS A 17 11.58 -0.62 -9.75
CA HIS A 17 11.02 0.40 -10.62
C HIS A 17 9.49 0.45 -10.60
N TYR A 18 8.86 -0.41 -9.81
CA TYR A 18 7.41 -0.47 -9.70
C TYR A 18 6.97 0.11 -8.37
N LYS A 19 5.89 0.89 -8.41
CA LYS A 19 5.26 1.49 -7.26
C LYS A 19 3.83 0.97 -7.17
N LEU A 20 3.52 0.28 -6.08
CA LEU A 20 2.16 -0.11 -5.74
C LEU A 20 1.62 0.86 -4.70
N ILE A 21 0.40 1.34 -4.92
CA ILE A 21 -0.40 2.08 -3.96
C ILE A 21 -1.56 1.17 -3.56
N GLU A 22 -1.53 0.67 -2.34
CA GLU A 22 -2.59 -0.14 -1.76
C GLU A 22 -3.46 0.74 -0.84
N PRO A 23 -4.74 0.95 -1.17
CA PRO A 23 -5.65 1.63 -0.25
C PRO A 23 -5.84 0.79 1.02
N SER A 24 -5.96 1.46 2.16
CA SER A 24 -6.25 0.76 3.41
C SER A 24 -7.62 0.07 3.35
N ALA A 25 -7.80 -1.01 4.12
CA ALA A 25 -9.08 -1.73 4.20
C ALA A 25 -10.28 -0.86 4.64
N ARG A 26 -10.03 0.36 5.15
CA ARG A 26 -11.07 1.34 5.48
C ARG A 26 -11.61 2.09 4.25
N MET A 27 -10.87 2.11 3.14
CA MET A 27 -11.29 2.76 1.89
C MET A 27 -12.02 1.75 1.01
N VAL A 28 -13.29 1.50 1.37
CA VAL A 28 -14.17 0.61 0.60
C VAL A 28 -14.45 1.22 -0.76
N GLY A 29 -14.05 0.53 -1.83
CA GLY A 29 -14.27 0.95 -3.21
C GLY A 29 -13.04 1.54 -3.91
N GLU A 30 -11.94 1.76 -3.19
CA GLU A 30 -10.66 2.10 -3.82
C GLU A 30 -9.95 0.82 -4.28
N HIS A 31 -9.33 0.88 -5.45
CA HIS A 31 -8.56 -0.23 -6.02
C HIS A 31 -7.06 0.02 -5.87
N PRO A 32 -6.25 -1.05 -5.72
CA PRO A 32 -4.80 -0.91 -5.76
C PRO A 32 -4.36 -0.37 -7.13
N GLN A 33 -3.37 0.51 -7.12
CA GLN A 33 -2.82 1.15 -8.32
C GLN A 33 -1.34 0.82 -8.47
N LEU A 34 -0.91 0.48 -9.68
CA LEU A 34 0.45 0.02 -9.95
C LEU A 34 1.08 0.83 -11.07
N TYR A 35 2.20 1.49 -10.78
CA TYR A 35 2.91 2.33 -11.72
C TYR A 35 4.33 1.82 -11.95
N ASN A 36 4.84 1.99 -13.17
CA ASN A 36 6.22 1.64 -13.51
C ASN A 36 7.05 2.91 -13.72
N LEU A 37 7.71 3.38 -12.67
CA LEU A 37 8.52 4.60 -12.68
C LEU A 37 9.65 4.59 -13.72
N LYS A 38 10.09 3.42 -14.20
CA LYS A 38 11.14 3.34 -15.24
C LYS A 38 10.62 3.66 -16.64
N ASN A 39 9.44 3.17 -16.99
CA ASN A 39 8.84 3.39 -18.31
C ASN A 39 7.82 4.53 -18.30
N ASP A 40 7.29 4.84 -17.12
CA ASP A 40 6.22 5.80 -16.87
C ASP A 40 6.59 6.63 -15.62
N PRO A 41 7.59 7.52 -15.72
CA PRO A 41 8.04 8.35 -14.60
C PRO A 41 6.97 9.36 -14.14
N ASN A 42 5.96 9.62 -14.98
CA ASN A 42 4.84 10.51 -14.66
C ASN A 42 3.65 9.80 -14.02
N GLU A 43 3.71 8.47 -13.82
CA GLU A 43 2.62 7.68 -13.22
C GLU A 43 1.27 7.84 -13.95
N GLU A 44 1.31 7.95 -15.29
CA GLU A 44 0.12 8.15 -16.13
C GLU A 44 -0.62 6.84 -16.42
N THR A 45 0.08 5.70 -16.38
CA THR A 45 -0.46 4.39 -16.76
C THR A 45 -0.62 3.48 -15.55
N ASP A 46 -1.86 3.25 -15.13
CA ASP A 46 -2.16 2.19 -14.16
C ASP A 46 -1.99 0.80 -14.81
N LEU A 47 -1.08 0.02 -14.24
CA LEU A 47 -0.79 -1.35 -14.62
C LEU A 47 -1.44 -2.35 -13.67
N ALA A 48 -2.21 -1.93 -12.66
CA ALA A 48 -2.72 -2.84 -11.63
C ALA A 48 -3.64 -3.90 -12.22
N MET A 49 -4.51 -3.49 -13.15
CA MET A 49 -5.37 -4.43 -13.89
C MET A 49 -4.60 -5.29 -14.91
N LEU A 50 -3.46 -4.80 -15.42
CA LEU A 50 -2.65 -5.49 -16.42
C LEU A 50 -1.66 -6.48 -15.80
N LYS A 51 -1.25 -6.26 -14.55
CA LYS A 51 -0.28 -7.08 -13.81
C LYS A 51 -0.78 -7.41 -12.40
N PRO A 52 -1.89 -8.16 -12.26
CA PRO A 52 -2.42 -8.52 -10.95
C PRO A 52 -1.44 -9.35 -10.12
N ASP A 53 -0.60 -10.16 -10.78
CA ASP A 53 0.46 -10.95 -10.13
C ASP A 53 1.49 -10.06 -9.41
N LEU A 54 1.88 -8.95 -10.04
CA LEU A 54 2.83 -8.00 -9.45
C LEU A 54 2.18 -7.18 -8.32
N VAL A 55 0.88 -6.89 -8.43
CA VAL A 55 0.11 -6.27 -7.36
C VAL A 55 0.12 -7.17 -6.12
N ASP A 56 -0.14 -8.47 -6.30
CA ASP A 56 -0.17 -9.43 -5.18
C ASP A 56 1.22 -9.58 -4.53
N GLU A 57 2.29 -9.72 -5.33
CA GLU A 57 3.66 -9.77 -4.84
C GLU A 57 4.02 -8.53 -4.00
N LEU A 58 3.72 -7.34 -4.52
CA LEU A 58 4.02 -6.09 -3.83
C LEU A 58 3.13 -5.88 -2.59
N ALA A 59 1.88 -6.35 -2.62
CA ALA A 59 1.00 -6.34 -1.47
C ALA A 59 1.49 -7.30 -0.38
N ASP A 60 2.03 -8.47 -0.75
CA ASP A 60 2.67 -9.38 0.20
C ASP A 60 3.91 -8.74 0.83
N HIS A 61 4.76 -8.09 0.02
CA HIS A 61 5.89 -7.29 0.51
C HIS A 61 5.45 -6.20 1.50
N LEU A 62 4.35 -5.48 1.21
CA LEU A 62 3.77 -4.50 2.12
C LEU A 62 3.36 -5.14 3.46
N ARG A 63 2.76 -6.33 3.44
CA ARG A 63 2.31 -7.04 4.65
C ARG A 63 3.48 -7.63 5.44
N ALA A 64 4.53 -8.06 4.75
CA ALA A 64 5.73 -8.62 5.33
C ALA A 64 6.64 -7.55 5.95
N ASP A 65 6.60 -6.32 5.44
CA ASP A 65 7.45 -5.24 5.93
C ASP A 65 7.10 -4.86 7.39
N PRO A 66 8.07 -4.92 8.33
CA PRO A 66 7.83 -4.65 9.75
C PRO A 66 7.34 -3.22 10.03
N PHE A 67 7.63 -2.26 9.13
CA PHE A 67 7.10 -0.90 9.22
C PHE A 67 5.58 -0.89 9.09
N TRP A 68 5.04 -1.65 8.13
CA TRP A 68 3.60 -1.78 7.92
C TRP A 68 2.95 -2.82 8.85
N LYS A 69 3.72 -3.80 9.33
CA LYS A 69 3.24 -4.79 10.29
C LYS A 69 2.77 -4.16 11.60
N ASN A 70 3.46 -3.12 12.07
CA ASN A 70 3.02 -2.32 13.23
C ASN A 70 1.94 -1.29 12.88
N ALA A 71 1.84 -0.90 11.60
CA ALA A 71 0.80 0.01 11.09
C ALA A 71 -0.58 -0.66 10.92
N ALA A 72 -0.59 -1.97 10.66
CA ALA A 72 -1.79 -2.75 10.35
C ALA A 72 -2.47 -3.33 11.57
N ILE A 73 -1.83 -3.29 12.74
CA ILE A 73 -2.48 -3.60 14.00
C ILE A 73 -3.18 -2.31 14.44
N PRO A 74 -4.52 -2.20 14.36
CA PRO A 74 -5.18 -1.21 15.20
C PRO A 74 -4.78 -1.55 16.62
N HIS A 75 -4.04 -0.68 17.29
CA HIS A 75 -3.96 -0.75 18.75
C HIS A 75 -5.39 -0.96 19.26
N PRO A 76 -5.67 -2.00 20.07
CA PRO A 76 -6.93 -2.05 20.76
C PRO A 76 -7.01 -0.77 21.58
N VAL A 77 -7.86 0.16 21.14
CA VAL A 77 -8.28 1.29 21.97
C VAL A 77 -9.05 0.68 23.13
N GLY A 78 -8.39 0.56 24.28
CA GLY A 78 -8.98 -0.12 25.43
C GLY A 78 -8.13 -0.11 26.70
N SER A 79 -8.36 0.93 27.50
CA SER A 79 -8.38 0.92 28.98
C SER A 79 -7.05 0.94 29.75
N ASN A 80 -6.64 2.11 30.25
CA ASN A 80 -6.99 2.65 31.58
C ASN A 80 -6.06 3.82 31.96
#